data_AF-A0A7K1USW1-F1
#
_entry.id   AF-A0A7K1USW1-F1
#
_cell.length_a   1.000
_cell.length_b   1.000
_cell.length_c   1.000
_cell.angle_alpha   90.00
_cell.angle_beta   90.00
_cell.angle_gamma   90.00
#
_symmetry.space_group_name_H-M   'P 1'
#
loop_
_entity.id
_entity.type
_entity.pdbx_description
1 polymer ?
#
loop_
_entity_poly.entity_id
_entity_poly.type
_entity_poly.pdbx_seq_one_letter_code
_entity_poly.pdbx_strand_id
1 'polypeptide(L)'
;MGSTGRRVWYRHPDGYAIDSDELVETATGWVKPAPIFCPQGHQFGPDRTLVGWQACRGPGCDGHTAHTCQTCGEAVYSPALREGCDSFSFDGRA
;
A
#
# COMPACT_ATOMS: atom_id res chain seq x y z
N MET A 1 -20.51 1.48 5.78
CA MET A 1 -20.66 1.86 4.36
C MET A 1 -19.51 1.23 3.61
N GLY A 2 -19.79 0.21 2.78
CA GLY A 2 -18.75 -0.59 2.12
C GLY A 2 -18.06 0.23 1.04
N SER A 3 -16.78 0.49 1.20
CA SER A 3 -15.90 0.91 0.12
C SER A 3 -15.92 -0.21 -0.92
N THR A 4 -16.53 0.05 -2.08
CA THR A 4 -16.38 -0.78 -3.29
C THR A 4 -14.94 -0.61 -3.80
N GLY A 5 -13.97 -1.06 -3.01
CA GLY A 5 -12.56 -1.03 -3.33
C GLY A 5 -12.33 -2.00 -4.47
N ARG A 6 -11.88 -1.50 -5.61
CA ARG A 6 -11.27 -2.36 -6.64
C ARG A 6 -10.20 -3.21 -5.96
N ARG A 7 -10.36 -4.53 -6.03
CA ARG A 7 -9.52 -5.49 -5.31
C ARG A 7 -8.06 -5.29 -5.71
N VAL A 8 -7.22 -4.96 -4.73
CA VAL A 8 -5.77 -4.94 -4.89
C VAL A 8 -5.25 -6.33 -4.53
N TRP A 9 -4.34 -6.82 -5.34
CA TRP A 9 -3.66 -8.08 -5.08
C TRP A 9 -2.26 -7.79 -4.56
N TYR A 10 -1.81 -8.57 -3.59
CA TYR A 10 -0.49 -8.48 -2.98
C TYR A 10 0.30 -9.78 -3.23
N ARG A 11 1.62 -9.68 -3.23
CA ARG A 11 2.54 -10.81 -3.37
C ARG A 11 2.88 -11.35 -1.99
N HIS A 12 2.48 -12.60 -1.73
CA HIS A 12 3.08 -13.37 -0.65
C HIS A 12 4.56 -13.61 -0.95
N PRO A 13 5.45 -13.60 0.05
CA PRO A 13 6.88 -13.92 -0.12
C PRO A 13 7.14 -15.24 -0.82
N ASP A 14 6.31 -16.25 -0.59
CA ASP A 14 6.38 -17.56 -1.26
C ASP A 14 5.87 -17.56 -2.72
N GLY A 15 5.47 -16.40 -3.24
CA GLY A 15 5.24 -16.18 -4.67
C GLY A 15 3.78 -16.22 -5.14
N TYR A 16 2.82 -16.56 -4.28
CA TYR A 16 1.39 -16.55 -4.63
C TYR A 16 0.72 -15.21 -4.31
N ALA A 17 -0.45 -14.96 -4.92
CA ALA A 17 -1.21 -13.73 -4.71
C ALA A 17 -2.16 -13.85 -3.52
N ILE A 18 -2.26 -12.79 -2.72
CA ILE A 18 -3.22 -12.64 -1.60
C ILE A 18 -4.01 -11.33 -1.78
N ASP A 19 -5.21 -11.24 -1.21
CA ASP A 19 -6.10 -10.08 -1.34
C ASP A 19 -6.06 -9.12 -0.12
N SER A 20 -5.07 -9.28 0.76
CA SER A 20 -4.94 -8.51 2.00
C SER A 20 -3.54 -7.89 2.16
N ASP A 21 -3.49 -6.71 2.79
CA ASP A 21 -2.26 -6.00 3.22
C ASP A 21 -1.78 -6.42 4.63
N GLU A 22 -2.49 -7.36 5.26
CA GLU A 22 -2.13 -7.86 6.58
C GLU A 22 -0.73 -8.49 6.59
N LEU A 23 -0.08 -8.46 7.75
CA LEU A 23 1.22 -9.09 7.92
C LEU A 23 1.12 -10.59 7.63
N VAL A 24 2.08 -11.10 6.86
CA VAL A 24 2.20 -12.53 6.58
C VAL A 24 3.41 -13.09 7.29
N GLU A 25 3.24 -14.26 7.89
CA GLU A 25 4.32 -14.97 8.57
C GLU A 25 5.21 -15.67 7.53
N THR A 26 6.51 -15.49 7.65
CA THR A 26 7.52 -16.16 6.83
C THR A 26 8.50 -16.89 7.74
N ALA A 27 9.35 -17.74 7.13
CA ALA A 27 10.43 -18.40 7.86
C ALA A 27 11.40 -17.41 8.57
N THR A 28 11.45 -16.15 8.16
CA THR A 28 12.32 -15.11 8.76
C THR A 28 11.55 -14.06 9.55
N GLY A 29 10.27 -14.29 9.84
CA GLY A 29 9.41 -13.39 10.61
C GLY A 29 8.25 -12.80 9.82
N TRP A 30 7.61 -11.78 10.39
CA TRP A 30 6.44 -11.13 9.81
C TRP A 30 6.84 -10.07 8.78
N VAL A 31 6.21 -10.09 7.61
CA VAL A 31 6.46 -9.10 6.56
C VAL A 31 5.16 -8.49 6.06
N LYS A 32 5.22 -7.24 5.61
CA LYS A 32 4.13 -6.62 4.86
C LYS A 32 4.20 -7.05 3.40
N PRO A 33 3.15 -7.66 2.83
CA PRO A 33 3.13 -8.05 1.44
C PRO A 33 3.05 -6.80 0.55
N ALA A 34 3.72 -6.81 -0.61
CA ALA A 34 3.69 -5.68 -1.54
C ALA A 34 2.61 -5.90 -2.62
N PRO A 35 1.89 -4.86 -3.06
CA PRO A 35 0.91 -4.99 -4.13
C PRO A 35 1.58 -5.41 -5.45
N ILE A 36 0.85 -6.18 -6.27
CA ILE A 36 1.32 -6.64 -7.59
C ILE A 36 0.68 -5.89 -8.77
N PHE A 37 -0.50 -5.29 -8.54
CA PHE A 37 -1.22 -4.51 -9.53
C PHE A 37 -1.77 -3.23 -8.90
N CYS A 38 -1.83 -2.15 -9.66
CA CYS A 38 -2.62 -0.98 -9.28
C CYS A 38 -4.12 -1.27 -9.46
N PRO A 39 -5.01 -0.44 -8.88
CA PRO A 39 -6.47 -0.59 -9.04
C PRO A 39 -6.97 -0.55 -10.49
N GLN A 40 -6.19 0.01 -11.43
CA GLN A 40 -6.49 0.01 -12.86
C GLN A 40 -5.98 -1.24 -13.60
N GLY A 41 -5.29 -2.15 -12.92
CA GLY A 41 -4.78 -3.40 -13.49
C GLY A 41 -3.35 -3.35 -14.04
N HIS A 42 -2.65 -2.22 -13.95
CA HIS A 42 -1.24 -2.14 -14.37
C HIS A 42 -0.34 -2.88 -13.39
N GLN A 43 0.59 -3.68 -13.92
CA GLN A 43 1.52 -4.46 -13.10
C GLN A 43 2.58 -3.56 -12.47
N PHE A 44 2.76 -3.69 -11.16
CA PHE A 44 3.86 -3.06 -10.44
C PHE A 44 5.20 -3.75 -10.73
N GLY A 45 6.30 -3.01 -10.59
CA GLY A 45 7.65 -3.51 -10.83
C GLY A 45 8.68 -2.41 -11.09
N PRO A 46 9.91 -2.79 -11.49
CA PRO A 46 10.98 -1.86 -11.81
C PRO A 46 10.50 -0.81 -12.80
N ASP A 47 10.80 0.46 -12.53
CA ASP A 47 10.44 1.63 -13.36
C ASP A 47 8.93 1.86 -13.61
N ARG A 48 8.05 1.00 -13.05
CA ARG A 48 6.59 1.07 -13.17
C ARG A 48 5.92 1.46 -11.87
N THR A 49 6.66 1.41 -10.76
CA THR A 49 6.18 1.72 -9.42
C THR A 49 7.14 2.69 -8.75
N LEU A 50 6.61 3.82 -8.28
CA LEU A 50 7.29 4.65 -7.30
C LEU A 50 6.87 4.18 -5.90
N VAL A 51 7.83 3.90 -5.02
CA VAL A 51 7.56 3.51 -3.63
C VAL A 51 7.97 4.66 -2.72
N GLY A 52 7.03 5.13 -1.91
CA GLY A 52 7.25 6.21 -0.94
C GLY A 52 6.66 5.86 0.43
N TRP A 53 7.02 6.64 1.43
CA TRP A 53 6.41 6.57 2.75
C TRP A 53 5.74 7.90 3.07
N GLN A 54 4.49 7.84 3.52
CA GLN A 54 3.70 9.00 3.91
C GLN A 54 3.40 8.91 5.40
N ALA A 55 3.85 9.90 6.16
CA ALA A 55 3.58 9.97 7.59
C ALA A 55 2.08 10.13 7.86
N CYS A 56 1.58 9.45 8.88
CA CYS A 56 0.18 9.51 9.29
C CYS A 56 0.10 9.69 10.80
N ARG A 57 -0.78 10.57 11.28
CA ARG A 57 -1.12 10.70 12.72
C ARG A 57 -2.47 10.10 13.06
N GLY A 58 -3.07 9.40 12.10
CA GLY A 58 -4.34 8.74 12.29
C GLY A 58 -4.24 7.65 13.36
N PRO A 59 -5.37 7.28 13.99
CA PRO A 59 -5.36 6.23 15.00
C PRO A 59 -4.74 4.93 14.44
N GLY A 60 -3.95 4.23 15.25
CA GLY A 60 -3.41 2.90 14.90
C GLY A 60 -2.49 2.83 13.67
N CYS A 61 -1.89 3.96 13.26
CA CYS A 61 -0.98 4.02 12.12
C CYS A 61 -0.01 5.21 12.25
N ASP A 62 1.30 4.96 12.17
CA ASP A 62 2.32 6.03 12.14
C ASP A 62 2.69 6.46 10.70
N GLY A 63 2.21 5.73 9.70
CA GLY A 63 2.45 6.03 8.30
C GLY A 63 2.03 4.93 7.34
N HIS A 64 1.95 5.30 6.07
CA HIS A 64 1.53 4.44 4.97
C HIS A 64 2.66 4.32 3.96
N THR A 65 3.00 3.09 3.58
CA THR A 65 3.79 2.87 2.37
C THR A 65 2.89 3.08 1.17
N ALA A 66 3.26 3.99 0.27
CA ALA A 66 2.55 4.29 -0.96
C ALA A 66 3.26 3.62 -2.16
N HIS A 67 2.51 2.87 -2.95
CA HIS A 67 2.94 2.28 -4.21
C HIS A 67 2.20 2.97 -5.35
N THR A 68 2.86 3.91 -6.02
CA THR A 68 2.28 4.74 -7.07
C THR A 68 2.59 4.15 -8.44
N CYS A 69 1.55 3.90 -9.23
CA CYS A 69 1.67 3.44 -10.60
C CYS A 69 2.23 4.56 -11.48
N GLN A 70 3.39 4.35 -12.10
CA GLN A 70 3.97 5.35 -13.01
C GLN A 70 3.22 5.43 -14.35
N THR A 71 2.40 4.42 -14.69
CA THR A 71 1.57 4.46 -15.91
C THR A 71 0.33 5.33 -15.75
N CYS A 72 -0.36 5.27 -14.60
CA CYS A 72 -1.65 5.95 -14.43
C CYS A 72 -1.73 6.91 -13.23
N GLY A 73 -0.67 7.04 -12.43
CA GLY A 73 -0.60 7.93 -11.26
C GLY A 73 -1.34 7.44 -10.02
N GLU A 74 -2.11 6.36 -10.12
CA GLU A 74 -2.89 5.81 -8.98
C GLU A 74 -1.97 5.20 -7.91
N ALA A 75 -2.25 5.50 -6.64
CA ALA A 75 -1.47 5.01 -5.50
C ALA A 75 -2.24 3.96 -4.67
N VAL A 76 -1.52 2.94 -4.21
CA VAL A 76 -1.98 1.96 -3.21
C VAL A 76 -1.25 2.21 -1.90
N TYR A 77 -2.00 2.33 -0.80
CA TYR A 77 -1.45 2.58 0.53
C TYR A 77 -1.49 1.33 1.41
N SER A 78 -0.42 1.10 2.16
CA SER A 78 -0.22 -0.04 3.07
C SER A 78 0.24 0.46 4.45
N PRO A 79 -0.60 0.43 5.51
CA PRO A 79 -1.98 -0.07 5.52
C PRO A 79 -2.90 0.79 4.64
N ALA A 80 -4.05 0.23 4.26
CA ALA A 80 -5.04 0.97 3.47
C ALA A 80 -5.50 2.25 4.22
N LEU A 81 -5.74 3.33 3.46
CA LEU A 81 -6.30 4.54 4.02
C LEU A 81 -7.71 4.25 4.56
N ARG A 82 -7.98 4.76 5.77
CA ARG A 82 -9.26 4.60 6.47
C ARG A 82 -9.74 5.95 7.00
N GLU A 83 -10.97 5.97 7.50
CA GLU A 83 -11.49 7.13 8.21
C GLU A 83 -10.57 7.53 9.38
N GLY A 84 -10.24 8.83 9.46
CA GLY A 84 -9.31 9.37 10.45
C GLY A 84 -7.82 9.31 10.06
N CYS A 85 -7.47 8.80 8.87
CA CYS A 85 -6.12 8.99 8.33
C CYS A 85 -5.84 10.48 8.11
N ASP A 86 -4.75 10.97 8.69
CA ASP A 86 -4.29 12.36 8.60
C ASP A 86 -2.83 12.37 8.13
N SER A 87 -2.65 12.60 6.83
CA SER A 87 -1.34 12.68 6.22
C SER A 87 -0.71 14.03 6.49
N PHE A 88 0.53 14.04 6.96
CA PHE A 88 1.26 15.27 7.24
C PHE A 88 2.67 15.21 6.67
N SER A 89 3.17 16.38 6.24
CA SER A 89 4.59 16.55 5.99
C SER A 89 5.31 16.92 7.27
N PHE A 90 6.47 16.33 7.51
CA PHE A 90 7.28 16.64 8.70
C PHE A 90 7.75 18.11 8.73
N ASP A 91 7.93 18.76 7.57
CA ASP A 91 8.31 20.17 7.41
C ASP A 91 7.10 21.12 7.31
N GLY A 92 5.89 20.64 7.57
CA GLY A 92 4.68 21.48 7.59
C GLY A 92 4.17 21.95 6.22
N ARG A 93 4.70 21.44 5.11
CA ARG A 93 4.18 21.71 3.76
C ARG A 93 3.01 20.78 3.45
N ALA A 94 1.82 21.34 3.24
CA ALA A 94 0.66 20.60 2.73
C ALA A 94 0.68 20.55 1.20
#